data_AF-A0AAD2HGC2-F1
#
_entry.id   AF-A0AAD2HGC2-F1
#
_cell.length_a   1.000
_cell.length_b   1.000
_cell.length_c   1.000
_cell.angle_alpha   90.00
_cell.angle_beta   90.00
_cell.angle_gamma   90.00
#
_symmetry.space_group_name_H-M   'P 1'
#
loop_
_entity.id
_entity.type
_entity.pdbx_description
1 polymer ?
#
loop_
_entity_poly.entity_id
_entity_poly.type
_entity_poly.pdbx_seq_one_letter_code
_entity_poly.pdbx_strand_id
1 'polypeptide(L)'
;IVFTSNDHLSWPLSLPRYFSSAVSTDKNRREFVKSIVSTYSEFKLNGVDLDWEYPGHQGEGSNQVSPKDSANFLLFLQLLRSSLPHTAVITAAVLLTPFYGASGQPLKNVTQFADVLDWVLLMNYDIWGCQ
;
A
#
# COMPACT_ATOMS: atom_id res chain seq x y z
N ILE A 1 -0.83 5.65 4.45
CA ILE A 1 -2.06 4.87 4.76
C ILE A 1 -3.13 5.87 5.11
N VAL A 2 -4.23 5.81 4.36
CA VAL A 2 -5.42 6.59 4.60
C VAL A 2 -6.49 5.63 5.10
N PHE A 3 -7.15 5.96 6.20
CA PHE A 3 -8.26 5.15 6.71
C PHE A 3 -9.59 5.83 6.37
N THR A 4 -10.63 5.04 6.06
CA THR A 4 -11.96 5.56 5.72
C THR A 4 -13.00 5.14 6.76
N SER A 5 -13.81 6.10 7.25
CA SER A 5 -14.94 5.87 8.16
C SER A 5 -16.29 6.17 7.49
N ASN A 6 -17.38 5.73 8.12
CA ASN A 6 -18.76 5.97 7.68
C ASN A 6 -19.13 7.46 7.58
N ASP A 7 -18.34 8.34 8.20
CA ASP A 7 -18.60 9.79 8.21
C ASP A 7 -17.90 10.50 7.03
N HIS A 8 -17.37 9.74 6.05
CA HIS A 8 -16.58 10.21 4.92
C HIS A 8 -15.30 10.98 5.29
N LEU A 9 -14.85 10.89 6.54
CA LEU A 9 -13.61 11.50 7.01
C LEU A 9 -12.44 10.54 6.81
N SER A 10 -11.53 10.92 5.92
CA SER A 10 -10.27 10.23 5.66
C SER A 10 -9.14 10.81 6.51
N TRP A 11 -8.49 9.97 7.32
CA TRP A 11 -7.37 10.39 8.17
C TRP A 11 -6.03 10.00 7.53
N PRO A 12 -5.17 10.98 7.15
CA PRO A 12 -3.88 10.66 6.56
C PRO A 12 -2.85 10.30 7.65
N LEU A 13 -2.35 9.06 7.61
CA LEU A 13 -1.06 8.70 8.21
C LEU A 13 -0.05 8.56 7.06
N SER A 14 0.70 9.63 6.76
CA SER A 14 1.75 9.59 5.76
C SER A 14 3.02 8.92 6.33
N LEU A 15 3.26 7.68 5.93
CA LEU A 15 4.48 6.92 6.23
C LEU A 15 5.28 6.46 4.99
N PRO A 16 5.22 7.13 3.81
CA PRO A 16 5.82 6.60 2.59
C PRO A 16 7.32 6.29 2.75
N ARG A 17 8.02 7.07 3.59
CA ARG A 17 9.44 6.88 3.89
C ARG A 17 9.83 5.48 4.38
N TYR A 18 9.01 4.87 5.24
CA TYR A 18 9.37 3.63 5.95
C TYR A 18 8.62 2.40 5.46
N PHE A 19 7.81 2.53 4.41
CA PHE A 19 6.95 1.46 3.92
C PHE A 19 7.77 0.22 3.51
N SER A 20 8.86 0.40 2.76
CA SER A 20 9.75 -0.69 2.34
C SER A 20 10.27 -1.49 3.54
N SER A 21 10.76 -0.81 4.59
CA SER A 21 11.22 -1.46 5.83
C SER A 21 10.09 -2.14 6.60
N ALA A 22 8.92 -1.50 6.67
CA ALA A 22 7.74 -2.04 7.36
C ALA A 22 7.22 -3.34 6.71
N VAL A 23 7.41 -3.54 5.41
CA VAL A 23 7.01 -4.78 4.72
C VAL A 23 8.15 -5.78 4.49
N SER A 24 9.39 -5.40 4.78
CA SER A 24 10.61 -6.14 4.38
C SER A 24 10.74 -7.56 4.94
N THR A 25 10.17 -7.84 6.11
CA THR A 25 10.24 -9.14 6.79
C THR A 25 8.87 -9.61 7.24
N ASP A 26 8.70 -10.92 7.45
CA ASP A 26 7.44 -11.49 7.97
C ASP A 26 7.04 -10.87 9.31
N LYS A 27 8.02 -10.71 10.22
CA LYS A 27 7.81 -10.04 11.51
C LYS A 27 7.30 -8.62 11.32
N ASN A 28 7.96 -7.81 10.49
CA ASN A 28 7.55 -6.41 10.29
C ASN A 28 6.16 -6.31 9.65
N ARG A 29 5.85 -7.17 8.67
CA ARG A 29 4.51 -7.23 8.06
C ARG A 29 3.43 -7.54 9.09
N ARG A 30 3.67 -8.51 9.98
CA ARG A 30 2.71 -8.87 11.05
C ARG A 30 2.47 -7.73 12.02
N GLU A 31 3.53 -7.06 12.47
CA GLU A 31 3.40 -5.90 13.37
C GLU A 31 2.67 -4.74 12.68
N PHE A 32 2.95 -4.52 11.39
CA PHE A 32 2.28 -3.48 10.64
C PHE A 32 0.79 -3.78 10.44
N VAL A 33 0.45 -5.00 10.00
CA VAL A 33 -0.94 -5.44 9.85
C VAL A 33 -1.68 -5.38 11.18
N LYS A 34 -1.06 -5.81 12.28
CA LYS A 34 -1.64 -5.71 13.62
C LYS A 34 -1.98 -4.26 13.99
N SER A 35 -1.10 -3.32 13.66
CA SER A 35 -1.33 -1.90 13.92
C SER A 35 -2.53 -1.39 13.10
N ILE A 36 -2.61 -1.75 11.82
CA ILE A 36 -3.72 -1.39 10.92
C ILE A 36 -5.05 -1.97 11.41
N VAL A 37 -5.08 -3.26 11.79
CA VAL A 37 -6.28 -3.94 12.30
C VAL A 37 -6.74 -3.32 13.63
N SER A 38 -5.80 -2.94 14.50
CA SER A 38 -6.11 -2.22 15.74
C SER A 38 -6.80 -0.90 15.45
N THR A 39 -6.23 -0.07 14.57
CA THR A 39 -6.82 1.21 14.17
C THR A 39 -8.18 1.01 13.49
N TYR A 40 -8.29 0.05 12.57
CA TYR A 40 -9.54 -0.32 11.91
C TYR A 40 -10.66 -0.58 12.92
N SER A 41 -10.35 -1.37 13.95
CA SER A 41 -11.33 -1.78 14.96
C SER A 41 -11.66 -0.66 15.95
N GLU A 42 -10.65 0.08 16.40
CA GLU A 42 -10.78 1.18 17.37
C GLU A 42 -11.68 2.29 16.82
N PHE A 43 -11.45 2.69 15.56
CA PHE A 43 -12.19 3.77 14.92
C PHE A 43 -13.39 3.29 14.09
N LYS A 44 -13.73 1.99 14.14
CA LYS A 44 -14.85 1.37 13.40
C LYS A 44 -14.87 1.74 11.93
N LEU A 45 -13.70 1.61 11.31
CA LEU A 45 -13.46 2.00 9.93
C LEU A 45 -14.10 1.00 8.96
N ASN A 46 -14.32 1.43 7.72
CA ASN A 46 -14.86 0.60 6.66
C ASN A 46 -13.76 0.03 5.76
N GLY A 47 -12.58 0.65 5.78
CA GLY A 47 -11.50 0.24 4.92
C GLY A 47 -10.16 0.91 5.20
N VAL A 48 -9.19 0.51 4.39
CA VAL A 48 -7.80 0.94 4.43
C VAL A 48 -7.34 1.23 3.01
N ASP A 49 -6.86 2.44 2.78
CA ASP A 49 -6.23 2.85 1.53
C ASP A 49 -4.71 2.97 1.72
N LEU A 50 -3.98 2.34 0.81
CA LEU A 50 -2.53 2.20 0.86
C LEU A 50 -1.89 3.10 -0.19
N ASP A 51 -1.52 4.28 0.27
CA ASP A 51 -0.75 5.26 -0.50
C ASP A 51 0.75 5.08 -0.24
N TRP A 52 1.42 4.26 -1.07
CA TRP A 52 2.87 4.03 -1.03
C TRP A 52 3.50 4.43 -2.37
N GLU A 53 4.36 5.45 -2.28
CA GLU A 53 5.10 6.01 -3.42
C GLU A 53 6.62 5.70 -3.39
N TYR A 54 7.14 4.64 -4.02
CA TYR A 54 6.46 3.60 -4.80
C TYR A 54 7.13 2.23 -4.54
N PRO A 55 6.42 1.09 -4.63
CA PRO A 55 7.04 -0.21 -4.45
C PRO A 55 8.06 -0.51 -5.55
N GLY A 56 9.35 -0.59 -5.17
CA GLY A 56 10.44 -0.94 -6.08
C GLY A 56 10.85 0.18 -7.04
N HIS A 57 10.34 1.40 -6.84
CA HIS A 57 10.67 2.57 -7.62
C HIS A 57 10.80 3.80 -6.71
N GLN A 58 11.73 4.68 -7.02
CA GLN A 58 11.96 5.86 -6.19
C GLN A 58 10.86 6.90 -6.43
N GLY A 59 10.14 7.25 -5.37
CA GLY A 59 9.26 8.41 -5.33
C GLY A 59 10.02 9.64 -4.81
N GLU A 60 9.61 10.16 -3.66
CA GLU A 60 10.37 11.19 -2.95
C GLU A 60 11.75 10.66 -2.52
N GLY A 61 12.80 11.48 -2.66
CA GLY A 61 14.20 11.03 -2.58
C GLY A 61 14.64 10.46 -1.22
N SER A 62 13.89 10.71 -0.15
CA SER A 62 14.14 10.15 1.19
C SER A 62 13.43 8.81 1.43
N ASN A 63 12.59 8.35 0.51
CA ASN A 63 11.90 7.07 0.64
C ASN A 63 12.87 5.90 0.55
N GLN A 64 12.68 4.92 1.42
CA GLN A 64 13.42 3.67 1.36
C GLN A 64 12.84 2.81 0.25
N VAL A 65 13.70 2.27 -0.60
CA VAL A 65 13.32 1.41 -1.72
C VAL A 65 14.19 0.17 -1.75
N SER A 66 13.55 -0.96 -2.06
CA SER A 66 14.19 -2.25 -2.27
C SER A 66 13.68 -2.89 -3.57
N PRO A 67 14.54 -3.60 -4.32
CA PRO A 67 14.10 -4.43 -5.45
C PRO A 67 13.07 -5.50 -5.06
N LYS A 68 12.93 -5.82 -3.76
CA LYS A 68 11.98 -6.80 -3.25
C LYS A 68 10.64 -6.20 -2.83
N ASP A 69 10.46 -4.89 -2.92
CA ASP A 69 9.30 -4.17 -2.39
C ASP A 69 7.98 -4.69 -2.95
N SER A 70 7.85 -4.84 -4.28
CA SER A 70 6.60 -5.33 -4.88
C SER A 70 6.22 -6.74 -4.39
N ALA A 71 7.19 -7.64 -4.26
CA ALA A 71 6.94 -8.98 -3.73
C ALA A 71 6.56 -8.95 -2.24
N ASN A 72 7.26 -8.14 -1.45
CA ASN A 72 6.96 -7.94 -0.03
C ASN A 72 5.60 -7.27 0.18
N PHE A 73 5.23 -6.34 -0.71
CA PHE A 73 3.96 -5.65 -0.69
C PHE A 73 2.81 -6.63 -0.95
N LEU A 74 2.94 -7.51 -1.94
CA LEU A 74 1.95 -8.56 -2.19
C LEU A 74 1.75 -9.46 -0.97
N LEU A 75 2.84 -9.92 -0.33
CA LEU A 75 2.77 -10.72 0.89
C LEU A 75 2.09 -9.96 2.03
N PHE A 76 2.35 -8.66 2.14
CA PHE A 76 1.69 -7.80 3.10
C PHE A 76 0.18 -7.66 2.82
N LEU A 77 -0.22 -7.44 1.57
CA LEU A 77 -1.62 -7.33 1.16
C LEU A 77 -2.40 -8.62 1.42
N GLN A 78 -1.80 -9.78 1.10
CA GLN A 78 -2.38 -11.09 1.41
C GLN A 78 -2.60 -11.27 2.91
N LEU A 79 -1.60 -10.91 3.72
CA LEU A 79 -1.71 -10.98 5.18
C LEU A 79 -2.79 -10.02 5.70
N LEU A 80 -2.82 -8.79 5.19
CA LEU A 80 -3.81 -7.78 5.57
C LEU A 80 -5.24 -8.22 5.23
N ARG A 81 -5.46 -8.71 4.00
CA ARG A 81 -6.75 -9.22 3.54
C ARG A 81 -7.24 -10.38 4.39
N SER A 82 -6.34 -11.27 4.81
CA SER A 82 -6.68 -12.38 5.71
C SER A 82 -6.96 -11.95 7.17
N SER A 83 -6.50 -10.77 7.58
CA SER A 83 -6.60 -10.27 8.96
C SER A 83 -7.77 -9.31 9.18
N LEU A 84 -8.34 -8.77 8.11
CA LEU A 84 -9.52 -7.90 8.13
C LEU A 84 -10.79 -8.69 7.77
N PRO A 85 -11.98 -8.24 8.19
CA PRO A 85 -13.23 -8.88 7.77
C PRO A 85 -13.42 -8.74 6.25
N HIS A 86 -14.14 -9.69 5.63
CA HIS A 86 -14.42 -9.66 4.19
C HIS A 86 -15.15 -8.40 3.71
N THR A 87 -15.82 -7.69 4.60
CA THR A 87 -16.51 -6.43 4.30
C THR A 87 -15.57 -5.22 4.30
N ALA A 88 -14.33 -5.36 4.78
CA ALA A 88 -13.36 -4.27 4.80
C ALA A 88 -12.87 -4.00 3.37
N VAL A 89 -12.96 -2.74 2.95
CA VAL A 89 -12.43 -2.27 1.68
C VAL A 89 -10.92 -2.07 1.81
N ILE A 90 -10.12 -2.63 0.90
CA ILE A 90 -8.68 -2.38 0.82
C ILE A 90 -8.33 -1.87 -0.56
N THR A 91 -7.76 -0.68 -0.63
CA THR A 91 -7.42 0.02 -1.87
C THR A 91 -5.97 0.46 -1.83
N ALA A 92 -5.44 0.85 -2.99
CA ALA A 92 -4.10 1.43 -3.09
C ALA A 92 -4.07 2.55 -4.12
N ALA A 93 -3.35 3.62 -3.81
CA ALA A 93 -3.00 4.65 -4.77
C ALA A 93 -1.74 4.22 -5.54
N VAL A 94 -1.79 4.28 -6.88
CA VAL A 94 -0.75 3.72 -7.74
C VAL A 94 -0.42 4.61 -8.93
N LEU A 95 0.80 4.49 -9.45
CA LEU A 95 1.19 5.03 -10.75
C LEU A 95 0.48 4.31 -11.90
N LEU A 96 0.53 4.91 -13.08
CA LEU A 96 0.13 4.25 -14.35
C LEU A 96 0.83 2.90 -14.54
N THR A 97 2.07 2.80 -14.08
CA THR A 97 2.84 1.56 -14.00
C THR A 97 3.08 1.22 -12.52
N PRO A 98 2.22 0.40 -11.89
CA PRO A 98 2.03 0.40 -10.44
C PRO A 98 3.18 -0.26 -9.66
N PHE A 99 3.77 -1.33 -10.18
CA PHE A 99 4.71 -2.17 -9.42
C PHE A 99 5.93 -2.54 -10.25
N TYR A 100 7.12 -2.41 -9.66
CA TYR A 100 8.40 -2.73 -10.29
C TYR A 100 9.00 -3.99 -9.69
N GLY A 101 9.45 -4.91 -10.55
CA GLY A 101 10.13 -6.13 -10.15
C GLY A 101 11.58 -5.88 -9.76
N ALA A 102 12.25 -6.93 -9.27
CA ALA A 102 13.63 -6.85 -8.80
C ALA A 102 14.65 -6.45 -9.89
N SER A 103 14.30 -6.58 -11.17
CA SER A 103 15.09 -6.12 -12.31
C SER A 103 14.95 -4.61 -12.58
N GLY A 104 14.18 -3.88 -11.78
CA GLY A 104 13.82 -2.48 -12.03
C GLY A 104 12.85 -2.30 -13.20
N GLN A 105 12.31 -3.39 -13.75
CA GLN A 105 11.31 -3.36 -14.83
C GLN A 105 9.90 -3.50 -14.26
N PRO A 106 8.89 -2.92 -14.92
CA PRO A 106 7.49 -3.12 -14.56
C PRO A 106 7.12 -4.60 -14.47
N LEU A 107 6.32 -4.97 -13.47
CA LEU A 107 5.75 -6.30 -13.39
C LEU A 107 4.79 -6.52 -14.59
N LYS A 108 5.01 -7.61 -15.32
CA LYS A 108 4.14 -7.99 -16.45
C LYS A 108 2.80 -8.61 -16.01
N ASN A 109 2.76 -9.15 -14.79
CA ASN A 109 1.59 -9.78 -14.22
C ASN A 109 1.36 -9.22 -12.81
N VAL A 110 0.18 -8.63 -12.61
CA VAL A 110 -0.26 -8.06 -11.34
C VAL A 110 -1.59 -8.69 -10.87
N THR A 111 -2.02 -9.81 -11.47
CA THR A 111 -3.30 -10.46 -11.16
C THR A 111 -3.44 -10.77 -9.67
N GLN A 112 -2.37 -11.21 -9.01
CA GLN A 112 -2.41 -11.52 -7.58
C GLN A 112 -2.68 -10.30 -6.70
N PHE A 113 -2.38 -9.08 -7.18
CA PHE A 113 -2.75 -7.84 -6.48
C PHE A 113 -4.25 -7.55 -6.62
N ALA A 114 -4.85 -7.88 -7.77
CA ALA A 114 -6.29 -7.75 -7.99
C ALA A 114 -7.11 -8.71 -7.13
N ASP A 115 -6.56 -9.87 -6.74
CA ASP A 115 -7.24 -10.81 -5.84
C ASP A 115 -7.35 -10.27 -4.39
N VAL A 116 -6.53 -9.28 -4.02
CA VAL A 116 -6.42 -8.78 -2.64
C VAL A 116 -6.78 -7.31 -2.47
N LEU A 117 -6.94 -6.55 -3.56
CA LEU A 117 -7.37 -5.16 -3.56
C LEU A 117 -8.77 -5.05 -4.19
N ASP A 118 -9.65 -4.25 -3.59
CA ASP A 118 -11.00 -4.04 -4.12
C ASP A 118 -10.96 -3.15 -5.38
N TRP A 119 -10.14 -2.10 -5.35
CA TRP A 119 -9.80 -1.27 -6.51
C TRP A 119 -8.48 -0.51 -6.27
N VAL A 120 -7.98 0.14 -7.31
CA VAL A 120 -6.83 1.02 -7.25
C VAL A 120 -7.21 2.44 -7.67
N LEU A 121 -6.58 3.43 -7.04
CA LEU A 121 -6.69 4.83 -7.39
C LEU A 121 -5.48 5.20 -8.26
N LEU A 122 -5.72 5.49 -9.53
CA LEU A 122 -4.64 5.80 -10.46
C LEU A 122 -4.28 7.29 -10.35
N MET A 123 -3.04 7.55 -9.95
CA MET A 123 -2.51 8.91 -9.76
C MET A 123 -2.11 9.51 -11.12
N ASN A 124 -3.11 9.80 -11.97
CA ASN A 124 -2.92 10.37 -13.30
C ASN A 124 -2.72 11.89 -13.27
N TYR A 125 -1.84 12.35 -12.39
CA TYR A 125 -1.47 13.74 -12.18
C TYR A 125 0.03 13.81 -11.87
N ASP A 126 0.56 15.01 -11.55
CA ASP A 126 2.00 15.25 -11.33
C ASP A 126 2.91 14.83 -12.50
N ILE A 127 2.35 14.85 -13.71
CA ILE A 127 3.06 14.58 -14.98
C ILE A 127 4.08 15.65 -15.36
N TRP A 128 3.93 16.87 -14.85
CA TRP A 128 4.82 18.01 -15.07
C TRP A 128 4.95 18.84 -13.79
N GLY A 129 6.17 19.25 -13.46
CA GLY A 129 6.47 20.10 -12.31
C GLY A 129 7.25 21.36 -12.71
N CYS A 130 7.30 22.34 -11.81
CA CYS A 130 8.14 23.53 -11.97
C CYS A 130 9.61 23.14 -11.76
N GLN A 131 10.48 23.49 -12.71
CA GLN A 131 11.94 23.31 -12.60
C GLN A 131 12.58 24.34 -11.65
#